data_AF-A0A957LJ83-F1
#
_entry.id   AF-A0A957LJ83-F1
#
_cell.length_a   1.000
_cell.length_b   1.000
_cell.length_c   1.000
_cell.angle_alpha   90.00
_cell.angle_beta   90.00
_cell.angle_gamma   90.00
#
_symmetry.space_group_name_H-M   'P 1'
#
loop_
_entity.id
_entity.type
_entity.pdbx_description
1 polymer ?
#
loop_
_entity_poly.entity_id
_entity_poly.type
_entity_poly.pdbx_seq_one_letter_code
_entity_poly.pdbx_strand_id
1 'polypeptide(L)'
;PSKVFELMSSGLPIILGVKGEVEEIVRQANAGLCIEPENEECLTDAVIQMYKDPALRKQFAQDGPVYVNKNHNMQLLAERYLNVLEEVAKRK
;
A
#
# COMPACT_ATOMS: atom_id res chain seq x y z
N PRO A 1 4.71 -8.09 -0.16
CA PRO A 1 4.13 -6.73 -0.26
C PRO A 1 3.81 -6.23 -1.69
N SER A 2 4.41 -6.78 -2.77
CA SER A 2 4.24 -6.28 -4.15
C SER A 2 2.80 -5.98 -4.56
N LYS A 3 1.88 -6.92 -4.30
CA LYS A 3 0.46 -6.78 -4.65
C LYS A 3 -0.25 -5.62 -3.95
N VAL A 4 0.19 -5.25 -2.73
CA VAL A 4 -0.39 -4.12 -1.99
C VAL A 4 -0.01 -2.79 -2.64
N PHE A 5 1.21 -2.66 -3.15
CA PHE A 5 1.61 -1.46 -3.89
C PHE A 5 0.83 -1.30 -5.20
N GLU A 6 0.53 -2.39 -5.90
CA GLU A 6 -0.30 -2.36 -7.13
C GLU A 6 -1.76 -1.95 -6.84
N LEU A 7 -2.35 -2.46 -5.76
CA LEU A 7 -3.70 -2.07 -5.35
C LEU A 7 -3.75 -0.60 -4.93
N MET A 8 -2.79 -0.15 -4.11
CA MET A 8 -2.70 1.24 -3.66
C MET A 8 -2.44 2.20 -4.83
N SER A 9 -1.55 1.87 -5.77
CA SER A 9 -1.28 2.73 -6.93
C SER A 9 -2.48 2.85 -7.87
N SER A 10 -3.33 1.82 -7.91
CA SER A 10 -4.60 1.82 -8.64
C SER A 10 -5.73 2.56 -7.92
N GLY A 11 -5.46 3.11 -6.72
CA GLY A 11 -6.47 3.80 -5.91
C GLY A 11 -7.56 2.87 -5.39
N LEU A 12 -7.25 1.59 -5.18
CA LEU A 12 -8.19 0.61 -4.65
C LEU A 12 -8.06 0.54 -3.12
N PRO A 13 -9.09 0.93 -2.35
CA PRO A 13 -9.08 0.78 -0.90
C PRO A 13 -8.98 -0.69 -0.49
N ILE A 14 -8.19 -0.98 0.55
CA ILE A 14 -7.85 -2.35 0.97
C ILE A 14 -8.53 -2.70 2.30
N ILE A 15 -9.00 -3.93 2.44
CA ILE A 15 -9.25 -4.56 3.74
C ILE A 15 -8.19 -5.64 3.93
N LEU A 16 -7.31 -5.48 4.92
CA LEU A 16 -6.14 -6.32 5.13
C LEU A 16 -6.30 -7.16 6.39
N GLY A 17 -6.41 -8.48 6.25
CA GLY A 17 -6.41 -9.45 7.35
C GLY A 17 -5.08 -10.16 7.54
N VAL A 18 -3.97 -9.43 7.51
CA VAL A 18 -2.60 -9.94 7.67
C VAL A 18 -1.83 -9.00 8.60
N LYS A 19 -1.06 -9.56 9.53
CA LYS A 19 -0.20 -8.79 10.46
C LYS A 19 1.20 -8.57 9.92
N GLY A 20 1.90 -7.57 10.46
CA GLY A 20 3.32 -7.32 10.22
C GLY A 20 3.57 -6.17 9.24
N GLU A 21 4.64 -6.26 8.44
CA GLU A 21 5.10 -5.16 7.58
C GLU A 21 4.02 -4.61 6.66
N VAL A 22 3.20 -5.50 6.07
CA VAL A 22 2.14 -5.10 5.14
C VAL A 22 1.04 -4.29 5.86
N GLU A 23 0.74 -4.62 7.11
CA GLU A 23 -0.20 -3.87 7.94
C GLU A 23 0.31 -2.45 8.18
N GLU A 24 1.58 -2.32 8.55
CA GLU A 24 2.21 -1.03 8.76
C GLU A 24 2.18 -0.17 7.49
N ILE A 25 2.50 -0.76 6.33
CA ILE A 25 2.44 -0.07 5.03
C ILE A 25 1.03 0.47 4.75
N VAL A 26 0.00 -0.37 4.90
CA VAL A 26 -1.40 0.04 4.62
C VAL A 26 -1.86 1.15 5.57
N ARG A 27 -1.48 1.07 6.85
CA ARG A 27 -1.78 2.11 7.85
C ARG A 27 -1.07 3.42 7.56
N GLN A 28 0.23 3.38 7.26
CA GLN A 28 1.02 4.56 6.92
C GLN A 28 0.53 5.22 5.61
N ALA A 29 0.10 4.42 4.65
CA ALA A 29 -0.46 4.89 3.38
C ALA A 29 -1.88 5.45 3.51
N ASN A 30 -2.53 5.28 4.67
CA ASN A 30 -3.95 5.54 4.87
C ASN A 30 -4.79 4.98 3.70
N ALA A 31 -4.52 3.73 3.29
CA ALA A 31 -5.07 3.16 2.06
C ALA A 31 -6.12 2.06 2.32
N GLY A 32 -6.52 1.85 3.57
CA GLY A 32 -7.39 0.75 3.92
C GLY A 32 -7.62 0.51 5.41
N LEU A 33 -8.40 -0.52 5.70
CA LEU A 33 -8.67 -1.03 7.04
C LEU A 33 -7.84 -2.29 7.29
N CYS A 34 -7.18 -2.37 8.44
CA CYS A 34 -6.48 -3.57 8.88
C CYS A 34 -7.29 -4.25 9.97
N ILE A 35 -7.60 -5.53 9.76
CA ILE A 35 -8.47 -6.35 10.62
C ILE A 35 -7.68 -7.50 11.25
N GLU A 36 -8.23 -8.09 12.31
CA GLU A 36 -7.67 -9.31 12.88
C GLU A 36 -7.73 -10.45 11.84
N PRO A 37 -6.61 -11.15 11.56
CA PRO A 37 -6.61 -12.30 10.68
C PRO A 37 -7.57 -13.40 11.15
N GLU A 38 -8.14 -14.14 10.20
CA GLU A 38 -9.03 -15.28 10.47
C GLU A 38 -10.28 -14.93 11.31
N ASN A 39 -10.67 -13.65 11.35
CA ASN A 39 -11.85 -13.17 12.05
C ASN A 39 -12.96 -12.73 11.07
N GLU A 40 -14.01 -13.54 10.98
CA GLU A 40 -15.15 -13.31 10.07
C GLU A 40 -15.99 -12.07 10.44
N GLU A 41 -16.15 -11.79 11.73
CA GLU A 41 -16.90 -10.63 12.22
C GLU A 41 -16.18 -9.35 11.81
N CYS A 42 -14.86 -9.28 12.06
CA CYS A 42 -14.04 -8.14 11.69
C CYS A 42 -14.04 -7.88 10.17
N LEU A 43 -14.00 -8.94 9.35
CA LEU A 43 -14.08 -8.80 7.89
C LEU A 43 -15.46 -8.24 7.48
N THR A 44 -16.53 -8.80 8.03
CA THR A 44 -17.90 -8.38 7.71
C THR A 44 -18.14 -6.92 8.10
N ASP A 45 -17.70 -6.53 9.30
CA ASP A 45 -17.81 -5.15 9.79
C ASP A 45 -17.00 -4.18 8.92
N ALA A 46 -15.78 -4.54 8.52
CA ALA A 46 -14.95 -3.71 7.65
C ALA A 46 -15.58 -3.52 6.26
N VAL A 47 -16.18 -4.57 5.69
CA VAL A 47 -16.91 -4.48 4.40
C VAL A 47 -18.13 -3.56 4.54
N ILE A 48 -18.91 -3.72 5.61
CA ILE A 48 -20.09 -2.89 5.87
C ILE A 48 -19.69 -1.43 6.10
N GLN A 49 -18.66 -1.18 6.90
CA GLN A 49 -18.11 0.16 7.15
C GLN A 49 -17.68 0.80 5.83
N MET A 50 -16.86 0.10 5.06
CA MET A 50 -16.45 0.58 3.75
C MET A 50 -17.64 0.87 2.87
N TYR A 51 -18.66 0.01 2.79
CA TYR A 51 -19.85 0.21 1.95
C TYR A 51 -20.69 1.42 2.40
N LYS A 52 -20.85 1.63 3.70
CA LYS A 52 -21.65 2.72 4.26
C LYS A 52 -20.96 4.09 4.22
N ASP A 53 -19.63 4.12 4.21
CA ASP A 53 -18.85 5.36 4.24
C ASP A 53 -18.15 5.64 2.90
N PRO A 54 -18.83 6.31 1.94
CA PRO A 54 -18.21 6.67 0.66
C PRO A 54 -17.08 7.70 0.80
N ALA A 55 -17.08 8.52 1.86
CA ALA A 55 -16.05 9.52 2.08
C ALA A 55 -14.73 8.85 2.48
N LEU A 56 -14.80 7.88 3.40
CA LEU A 56 -13.67 7.05 3.79
C LEU A 56 -13.09 6.29 2.59
N ARG A 57 -13.93 5.65 1.76
CA ARG A 57 -13.47 4.98 0.54
C ARG A 57 -12.75 5.94 -0.41
N LYS A 58 -13.29 7.15 -0.59
CA LYS A 58 -12.70 8.16 -1.46
C LYS A 58 -11.34 8.62 -0.92
N GLN A 59 -11.22 8.80 0.39
CA GLN A 59 -9.96 9.17 1.03
C GLN A 59 -8.89 8.09 0.80
N PHE A 60 -9.21 6.83 1.09
CA PHE A 60 -8.28 5.71 0.86
C PHE A 60 -7.85 5.58 -0.61
N ALA A 61 -8.79 5.78 -1.55
CA ALA A 61 -8.51 5.75 -2.98
C ALA A 61 -7.58 6.88 -3.44
N GLN A 62 -7.56 8.02 -2.73
CA GLN A 62 -6.70 9.17 -3.02
C GLN A 62 -5.33 9.04 -2.36
N ASP A 63 -5.27 8.54 -1.13
CA ASP A 63 -4.03 8.50 -0.35
C ASP A 63 -3.09 7.37 -0.81
N GLY A 64 -3.63 6.22 -1.22
CA GLY A 64 -2.86 5.08 -1.71
C GLY A 64 -1.87 5.43 -2.84
N PRO A 65 -2.32 6.04 -3.97
CA PRO A 65 -1.43 6.41 -5.05
C PRO A 65 -0.38 7.45 -4.64
N VAL A 66 -0.75 8.40 -3.77
CA VAL A 66 0.16 9.42 -3.25
C VAL A 66 1.28 8.77 -2.44
N TYR A 67 0.96 7.83 -1.56
CA TYR A 67 1.95 7.10 -0.78
C TYR A 67 2.89 6.28 -1.67
N VAL A 68 2.35 5.53 -2.64
CA VAL A 68 3.17 4.71 -3.55
C VAL A 68 4.09 5.58 -4.39
N ASN A 69 3.59 6.67 -4.97
CA ASN A 69 4.42 7.55 -5.80
C ASN A 69 5.53 8.25 -4.97
N LYS A 70 5.27 8.55 -3.69
CA LYS A 70 6.26 9.17 -2.82
C LYS A 70 7.34 8.20 -2.34
N ASN A 71 6.96 6.98 -1.96
CA ASN A 71 7.85 6.05 -1.24
C ASN A 71 8.34 4.86 -2.08
N HIS A 72 7.58 4.47 -3.11
CA HIS A 72 7.78 3.24 -3.88
C HIS A 72 7.67 3.45 -5.39
N ASN A 73 8.04 4.64 -5.88
CA ASN A 73 8.08 4.92 -7.31
C ASN A 73 9.14 4.05 -8.00
N MET A 74 8.70 3.17 -8.90
CA MET A 74 9.56 2.15 -9.51
C MET A 74 10.64 2.75 -10.42
N GLN A 75 10.34 3.84 -11.13
CA GLN A 75 11.32 4.55 -11.95
C GLN A 75 12.44 5.10 -11.08
N LEU A 76 12.10 5.80 -9.99
CA LEU A 76 13.09 6.36 -9.07
C LEU A 76 13.94 5.26 -8.40
N LEU A 77 13.33 4.13 -8.03
CA LEU A 77 14.05 2.99 -7.47
C LEU A 77 15.00 2.36 -8.50
N ALA A 78 14.57 2.21 -9.75
CA ALA A 78 15.40 1.69 -10.83
C ALA A 78 16.59 2.60 -11.13
N GLU A 79 16.37 3.92 -11.18
CA GLU A 79 17.45 4.92 -11.36
C GLU A 79 18.47 4.85 -10.22
N ARG A 80 18.01 4.79 -8.97
CA ARG A 80 18.89 4.63 -7.81
C ARG A 80 19.70 3.34 -7.89
N TYR A 81 19.07 2.24 -8.28
CA TYR A 81 19.72 0.95 -8.43
C TYR A 81 20.78 0.98 -9.54
N LEU A 82 20.45 1.58 -10.69
CA LEU A 82 21.38 1.77 -11.81
C LEU A 82 22.60 2.58 -11.39
N ASN A 83 22.41 3.69 -10.67
CA ASN A 83 23.51 4.53 -10.19
C ASN A 83 24.49 3.73 -9.31
N VAL A 84 23.99 2.90 -8.39
CA VAL A 84 24.83 2.04 -7.54
C VAL A 84 25.61 1.03 -8.40
N LEU A 85 24.97 0.42 -9.39
CA LEU A 85 25.64 -0.53 -10.29
C LEU A 85 26.74 0.15 -11.11
N GLU A 86 26.51 1.35 -11.62
CA GLU A 86 27.51 2.13 -12.36
C GLU A 86 28.70 2.51 -11.48
N GLU A 87 28.46 2.93 -10.23
CA GLU A 87 29.53 3.25 -9.29
C GLU A 87 30.42 2.04 -9.00
N VAL A 88 29.82 0.86 -8.81
CA VAL A 88 30.57 -0.38 -8.57
C VAL A 88 31.31 -0.82 -9.83
N ALA A 89 30.71 -0.67 -11.01
CA ALA A 89 31.34 -1.04 -12.28
C ALA A 89 32.57 -0.17 -12.61
N LYS A 90 32.54 1.13 -12.28
CA LYS A 90 33.65 2.09 -12.48
C LYS A 90 34.84 1.87 -11.52
N ARG A 91 34.68 1.07 -10.47
CA ARG A 91 35.76 0.74 -9.50
C ARG A 91 36.64 -0.44 -9.95
N LYS A 92 36.40 -0.99 -11.14
CA LYS A 92 37.28 -1.97 -11.80
C LYS A 92 38.15 -1.28 -12.83
#